data_AF-A0A947QHW5-F1
#
_entry.id   AF-A0A947QHW5-F1
#
_cell.length_a   1.000
_cell.length_b   1.000
_cell.length_c   1.000
_cell.angle_alpha   90.00
_cell.angle_beta   90.00
_cell.angle_gamma   90.00
#
_symmetry.space_group_name_H-M   'P 1'
#
loop_
_entity.id
_entity.type
_entity.pdbx_description
1 polymer ?
#
loop_
_entity_poly.entity_id
_entity_poly.type
_entity_poly.pdbx_seq_one_letter_code
_entity_poly.pdbx_strand_id
1 'polypeptide(L)' 'MKIDFCASCGRVAMKGFAYCPYCGVPLRRGPGPAEALESFAELESMQAASRARRIDELLAALDGIESDVESILESNV' A
#
# COMPACT_ATOMS: atom_id res chain seq x y z
N MET A 1 4.27 34.23 14.22
CA MET A 1 3.39 33.21 14.85
C MET A 1 2.19 32.99 13.94
N LYS A 2 1.90 31.75 13.52
CA LYS A 2 0.71 31.45 12.71
C LYS A 2 -0.29 30.67 13.57
N ILE A 3 -1.57 31.01 13.48
CA ILE A 3 -2.67 30.39 14.23
C ILE A 3 -3.69 29.79 13.27
N ASP A 4 -4.41 28.76 13.71
CA ASP A 4 -5.54 28.15 13.02
C ASP A 4 -6.79 28.26 13.91
N PHE A 5 -7.94 28.61 13.31
CA PHE A 5 -9.23 28.65 14.00
C PHE A 5 -9.98 27.35 13.77
N CYS A 6 -10.48 26.73 14.83
CA CYS A 6 -11.32 25.55 14.70
C CYS A 6 -12.72 25.94 14.20
N ALA A 7 -13.10 25.49 13.01
CA ALA A 7 -14.44 25.72 12.45
C ALA A 7 -15.57 25.04 13.24
N SER A 8 -15.25 24.06 14.10
CA SER A 8 -16.24 23.33 14.90
C SER A 8 -16.50 23.95 16.27
N CYS A 9 -15.45 24.27 17.04
CA CYS A 9 -15.60 24.80 18.41
C CYS A 9 -15.21 26.27 18.57
N GLY A 10 -14.72 26.93 17.51
CA GLY A 10 -14.34 28.34 17.50
C GLY A 10 -13.03 28.68 18.21
N ARG A 11 -12.38 27.73 18.90
CA ARG A 11 -11.13 27.98 19.63
C ARG A 11 -9.92 28.10 18.71
N VAL A 12 -8.93 28.86 19.17
CA VAL A 12 -7.65 29.07 18.48
C VAL A 12 -6.67 27.97 18.86
N ALA A 13 -6.05 27.36 17.85
CA ALA A 13 -4.93 26.45 18.01
C ALA A 13 -3.68 27.03 17.35
N MET A 14 -2.51 26.69 17.89
CA MET A 14 -1.23 27.02 17.26
C MET A 14 -1.06 26.23 15.96
N LYS A 15 -0.43 26.80 14.92
CA LYS A 15 -0.12 26.01 13.72
C LYS A 15 0.78 24.82 14.06
N GLY A 16 0.45 23.65 13.52
CA GLY A 16 1.21 22.40 13.67
C GLY A 16 0.38 21.24 14.18
N PHE A 17 -0.77 21.49 14.80
CA PHE A 17 -1.70 20.44 15.19
C PHE A 17 -2.52 19.95 13.99
N ALA A 18 -2.58 18.62 13.81
CA ALA A 18 -3.48 18.00 12.83
C ALA A 18 -4.95 18.05 13.28
N TYR A 19 -5.18 17.98 14.59
CA TYR A 19 -6.50 17.97 15.23
C TYR A 19 -6.63 19.09 16.26
N CYS A 20 -7.83 19.58 16.49
CA CYS A 20 -8.08 20.58 17.52
C CYS A 20 -7.84 19.97 18.91
N PRO A 21 -6.96 20.54 19.74
CA PRO A 21 -6.67 19.99 21.07
C PRO A 21 -7.86 20.12 22.05
N TYR A 22 -8.89 20.87 21.69
CA TYR A 22 -10.05 21.12 22.55
C TYR A 22 -11.26 20.26 22.20
N CYS A 23 -11.51 19.97 20.92
CA CYS A 23 -12.70 19.22 20.48
C CYS A 23 -12.38 18.01 19.60
N GLY A 24 -11.11 17.76 19.27
CA GLY A 24 -10.68 16.59 18.49
C GLY A 24 -10.93 16.66 16.98
N VAL A 25 -11.66 17.67 16.49
CA VAL A 25 -11.99 17.80 15.06
C VAL A 25 -10.74 18.17 14.25
N PRO A 26 -10.52 17.62 13.05
CA PRO A 26 -9.36 17.95 12.22
C PRO A 26 -9.28 19.44 11.91
N LEU A 27 -8.12 20.06 12.14
CA LEU A 27 -7.86 21.46 11.79
C LEU A 27 -7.49 21.61 10.31
N ARG A 28 -7.04 20.52 9.69
CA ARG A 28 -6.84 20.41 8.25
C ARG A 28 -7.67 19.26 7.74
N ARG A 29 -8.35 19.47 6.62
CA ARG A 29 -8.93 18.35 5.87
C ARG A 29 -7.76 17.52 5.33
N GLY A 30 -7.80 16.22 5.58
CA GLY A 30 -6.94 15.28 4.86
C GLY A 30 -7.32 15.24 3.37
N PRO A 31 -6.60 14.43 2.58
CA PRO A 31 -6.94 14.27 1.17
C PRO A 31 -8.40 13.87 1.00
N GLY A 32 -9.02 14.39 -0.06
CA GLY A 32 -10.39 14.00 -0.40
C GLY A 32 -10.49 12.52 -0.76
N PRO A 33 -11.70 11.93 -0.82
CA PRO A 33 -11.86 10.54 -1.23
C PRO A 33 -11.22 10.21 -2.59
N ALA A 34 -11.29 11.13 -3.55
CA ALA A 34 -10.66 10.97 -4.86
C ALA A 34 -9.12 10.90 -4.78
N GLU A 35 -8.50 11.83 -4.05
CA GLU A 35 -7.04 11.84 -3.83
C GLU A 35 -6.57 10.58 -3.05
N ALA A 36 -7.38 10.09 -2.11
CA ALA A 36 -7.08 8.85 -1.41
C ALA A 36 -7.13 7.62 -2.34
N LEU A 37 -8.10 7.58 -3.27
CA LEU A 37 -8.26 6.47 -4.23
C LEU A 37 -7.09 6.35 -5.21
N GLU A 38 -6.49 7.46 -5.64
CA GLU A 38 -5.32 7.45 -6.52
C GLU A 38 -4.14 6.68 -5.90
N SER A 39 -3.91 6.86 -4.59
CA SER A 39 -2.86 6.13 -3.86
C SER A 39 -3.12 4.62 -3.84
N PHE A 40 -4.38 4.20 -3.77
CA PHE A 40 -4.72 2.77 -3.79
C PHE A 40 -4.51 2.14 -5.17
N ALA A 41 -4.77 2.87 -6.25
CA ALA A 41 -4.54 2.38 -7.61
C ALA A 41 -3.05 2.11 -7.88
N GLU A 42 -2.17 3.01 -7.42
CA GLU A 42 -0.72 2.80 -7.54
C GLU A 42 -0.26 1.57 -6.74
N LEU A 43 -0.71 1.42 -5.50
CA LEU A 43 -0.39 0.25 -4.66
C LEU A 43 -0.88 -1.05 -5.30
N GLU A 44 -2.08 -1.05 -5.89
CA GLU A 44 -2.62 -2.22 -6.58
C GLU A 44 -1.75 -2.62 -7.79
N SER A 45 -1.28 -1.65 -8.56
CA SER A 45 -0.36 -1.90 -9.68
C SER A 45 0.96 -2.54 -9.22
N MET A 46 1.54 -2.05 -8.12
CA MET A 46 2.77 -2.60 -7.55
C MET A 46 2.57 -4.04 -7.06
N GLN A 47 1.42 -4.31 -6.42
CA GLN A 47 1.07 -5.66 -5.97
C GLN A 47 0.87 -6.61 -7.15
N ALA A 48 0.19 -6.18 -8.21
CA ALA A 48 -0.01 -6.98 -9.42
C ALA A 48 1.33 -7.36 -10.07
N ALA A 49 2.25 -6.41 -10.21
CA ALA A 49 3.59 -6.65 -10.74
C ALA A 49 4.39 -7.63 -9.88
N SER A 50 4.33 -7.48 -8.55
CA SER A 50 5.00 -8.41 -7.63
C SER A 50 4.43 -9.83 -7.70
N ARG A 51 3.10 -9.96 -7.84
CA ARG A 51 2.43 -11.26 -7.98
C ARG A 51 2.80 -11.93 -9.29
N ALA A 52 2.83 -11.18 -10.40
CA ALA A 52 3.23 -11.70 -11.71
C ALA A 52 4.65 -12.30 -11.65
N ARG A 53 5.62 -11.55 -11.14
CA ARG A 53 7.00 -12.05 -10.96
C ARG A 53 7.06 -13.31 -10.12
N ARG A 54 6.28 -13.37 -9.03
CA ARG A 54 6.25 -14.55 -8.16
C ARG A 54 5.67 -15.77 -8.87
N ILE A 55 4.67 -15.58 -9.73
CA ILE A 55 4.11 -16.65 -10.56
C ILE A 55 5.17 -17.16 -11.53
N ASP A 56 5.88 -16.27 -12.21
CA ASP A 56 6.94 -16.64 -13.16
C ASP A 56 8.07 -17.44 -12.48
N GLU A 57 8.50 -17.04 -11.28
CA GLU A 57 9.47 -17.79 -10.48
C GLU A 57 8.99 -19.19 -10.11
N LEU A 58 7.71 -19.32 -9.74
CA LEU A 58 7.13 -20.60 -9.37
C LEU A 58 7.01 -21.52 -10.58
N LEU A 59 6.64 -20.99 -11.75
CA LEU A 59 6.59 -21.76 -13.00
C LEU A 59 7.99 -22.28 -13.36
N ALA A 60 9.01 -21.41 -13.34
CA ALA A 60 10.38 -21.84 -13.60
C ALA A 60 10.88 -22.90 -12.61
N ALA A 61 10.48 -22.82 -11.34
CA ALA A 61 10.79 -23.84 -10.35
C ALA A 61 10.10 -25.18 -10.63
N LEU A 62 8.84 -25.15 -11.10
CA LEU A 62 8.12 -26.36 -11.49
C LEU A 62 8.76 -27.02 -12.71
N ASP A 63 9.17 -26.24 -13.72
CA ASP A 63 9.88 -26.75 -14.90
C ASP A 63 11.20 -27.44 -14.50
N GLY A 64 11.94 -26.87 -13.53
CA GLY A 64 13.14 -27.48 -12.99
C GLY A 64 12.87 -28.82 -12.30
N ILE A 65 11.80 -28.88 -11.48
CA ILE A 65 11.39 -30.11 -10.81
C ILE A 65 10.97 -31.18 -11.83
N GLU A 66 10.25 -30.80 -12.88
CA GLU A 66 9.84 -31.71 -13.95
C GLU A 66 11.06 -32.34 -14.63
N SER A 67 12.06 -31.53 -14.98
CA SER A 67 13.32 -32.01 -15.57
C SER A 67 14.11 -32.92 -14.62
N ASP A 68 14.18 -32.59 -13.34
CA ASP A 68 14.84 -33.44 -12.33
C ASP A 68 14.16 -34.81 -12.23
N VAL A 69 12.83 -34.85 -12.25
CA VAL A 69 12.04 -36.09 -12.21
C VAL A 69 12.29 -36.94 -13.45
N GLU A 70 12.30 -36.33 -14.65
CA GLU A 70 12.63 -37.04 -15.90
C GLU A 70 14.01 -37.68 -15.84
N SER A 71 15.02 -36.94 -15.37
CA SER A 71 16.38 -37.45 -15.23
C SER A 71 16.48 -38.64 -14.27
N ILE A 72 15.75 -38.60 -13.15
CA ILE A 72 15.71 -39.71 -12.18
C ILE A 72 15.07 -40.95 -12.80
N LEU A 73 13.99 -40.78 -13.57
CA LEU A 73 13.31 -41.91 -14.23
C LEU A 73 14.21 -42.54 -15.30
N GLU A 74 14.90 -41.74 -16.10
CA GLU A 74 15.83 -42.22 -17.13
C GLU A 74 17.07 -42.92 -16.55
N SER A 75 17.52 -42.51 -15.36
CA SER A 75 18.70 -43.08 -14.70
C SER A 75 18.44 -44.44 -14.02
N ASN A 76 17.18 -44.82 -13.85
CA ASN A 76 16.75 -46.06 -13.16
C ASN A 76 16.19 -47.12 -14.12
N VAL A 77 16.39 -46.95 -15.43
CA VAL A 77 16.04 -47.91 -16.49
C VAL A 77 17.30 -48.53 -17.09
#